data_AF-A0A7R9AYV8-F1
#
_entry.id   AF-A0A7R9AYV8-F1
#
_cell.length_a   1.000
_cell.length_b   1.000
_cell.length_c   1.000
_cell.angle_alpha   90.00
_cell.angle_beta   90.00
_cell.angle_gamma   90.00
#
_symmetry.space_group_name_H-M   'P 1'
#
loop_
_entity.id
_entity.type
_entity.pdbx_description
1 polymer ?
#
loop_
_entity_poly.entity_id
_entity_poly.type
_entity_poly.pdbx_seq_one_letter_code
_entity_poly.pdbx_strand_id
1 'polypeptide(L)'
;MEKRIRYNIRKANWDRLKGLLSLPPEVAEGGNLNIAAKEFTRFGTNVALALPSTRNMGGKLSLKLPSPLPETHVIEGKLEYLKDLSQMSQMLQYKTLNSRDMYITSGEGSITKGSIDGWCKFEWGKNQLKTINNILNVTRHDNLVDVTYRLETPRYKEDTLVTKVFYDYIEKYHKIRAQLYSPSSQYITGGKIDYNSFSNMNGTVNTTTPFEALPYTGINFETVTES
;
A
#
# COMPACT_ATOMS: atom_id res chain seq x y z
N MET A 1 23.31 -16.05 13.39
CA MET A 1 22.69 -15.42 14.58
C MET A 1 21.69 -14.37 14.09
N GLU A 2 20.56 -14.79 13.51
CA GLU A 2 19.76 -13.92 12.62
C GLU A 2 18.23 -14.10 12.83
N LYS A 3 17.81 -14.09 14.09
CA LYS A 3 16.40 -14.12 14.48
C LYS A 3 16.16 -13.12 15.60
N ARG A 4 15.89 -11.85 15.28
CA ARG A 4 15.19 -10.93 16.22
C ARG A 4 14.63 -9.59 15.70
N ILE A 5 14.62 -9.31 14.39
CA ILE A 5 14.12 -7.99 13.91
C ILE A 5 12.64 -8.02 13.46
N ARG A 6 12.05 -9.19 13.15
CA ARG A 6 10.68 -9.26 12.59
C ARG A 6 9.53 -8.98 13.57
N TYR A 7 9.76 -8.98 14.89
CA TYR A 7 8.66 -8.92 15.88
C TYR A 7 8.29 -7.52 16.37
N ASN A 8 9.09 -6.48 16.09
CA ASN A 8 8.85 -5.15 16.66
C ASN A 8 8.09 -4.17 15.77
N ILE A 9 7.96 -4.42 14.46
CA ILE A 9 7.24 -3.50 13.55
C ILE A 9 5.72 -3.62 13.70
N ARG A 10 5.19 -4.82 13.97
CA ARG A 10 3.73 -5.04 14.05
C ARG A 10 3.07 -4.49 15.32
N LYS A 11 3.76 -4.52 16.48
CA LYS A 11 3.18 -4.12 17.77
C LYS A 11 3.25 -2.60 17.98
N ALA A 12 4.36 -1.97 17.58
CA ALA A 12 4.50 -0.52 17.61
C ALA A 12 3.51 0.21 16.69
N ASN A 13 3.12 -0.41 15.57
CA ASN A 13 2.15 0.17 14.64
C ASN A 13 0.69 0.09 15.13
N TRP A 14 0.32 -0.89 15.97
CA TRP A 14 -1.06 -1.02 16.45
C TRP A 14 -1.45 0.05 17.48
N ASP A 15 -0.56 0.33 18.43
CA ASP A 15 -0.81 1.37 19.44
C ASP A 15 -0.73 2.77 18.83
N ARG A 16 0.03 2.94 17.74
CA ARG A 16 0.08 4.18 16.95
C ARG A 16 -1.18 4.39 16.10
N LEU A 17 -1.72 3.33 15.49
CA LEU A 17 -3.02 3.35 14.80
C LEU A 17 -4.17 3.69 15.76
N LYS A 18 -4.13 3.22 17.02
CA LYS A 18 -5.10 3.65 18.05
C LYS A 18 -5.01 5.14 18.36
N GLY A 19 -3.80 5.72 18.38
CA GLY A 19 -3.60 7.17 18.47
C GLY A 19 -4.05 7.95 17.22
N LEU A 20 -4.07 7.30 16.04
CA LEU A 20 -4.70 7.86 14.84
C LEU A 20 -6.22 7.89 14.90
N LEU A 21 -6.86 6.95 15.61
CA LEU A 21 -8.31 6.88 15.79
C LEU A 21 -8.87 7.99 16.71
N SER A 22 -8.01 8.72 17.43
CA SER A 22 -8.40 9.89 18.20
C SER A 22 -8.02 11.17 17.45
N LEU A 23 -9.01 11.99 17.09
CA LEU A 23 -8.78 13.37 16.69
C LEU A 23 -8.21 14.14 17.89
N PRO A 24 -7.11 14.89 17.75
CA PRO A 24 -6.63 15.78 18.80
C PRO A 24 -7.64 16.89 19.08
N PRO A 25 -7.68 17.46 20.29
CA PRO A 25 -8.59 18.55 20.63
C PRO A 25 -8.20 19.85 19.89
N GLU A 26 -9.13 20.29 19.04
CA GLU A 26 -9.52 21.69 18.72
C GLU A 26 -8.52 22.65 18.06
N VAL A 27 -8.66 22.80 16.74
CA VAL A 27 -9.39 23.94 16.16
C VAL A 27 -10.43 23.34 15.22
N ALA A 28 -11.68 23.28 15.67
CA ALA A 28 -12.79 22.68 14.93
C ALA A 28 -13.71 23.79 14.40
N GLU A 29 -13.54 24.18 13.15
CA GLU A 29 -14.61 24.85 12.42
C GLU A 29 -15.61 23.77 11.99
N GLY A 30 -16.56 23.49 12.87
CA GLY A 30 -17.61 22.49 12.67
C GLY A 30 -18.93 23.16 12.26
N GLY A 31 -19.39 22.89 11.04
CA GLY A 31 -20.70 23.34 10.55
C GLY A 31 -21.75 22.25 10.75
N ASN A 32 -22.85 22.59 11.43
CA ASN A 32 -24.01 21.71 11.55
C ASN A 32 -25.17 22.28 10.71
N LEU A 33 -25.53 21.58 9.64
CA LEU A 33 -26.62 21.96 8.76
C LEU A 33 -27.76 20.96 8.94
N ASN A 34 -28.86 21.44 9.53
CA ASN A 34 -30.09 20.70 9.70
C ASN A 34 -31.18 21.35 8.85
N ILE A 35 -31.48 20.74 7.70
CA ILE A 35 -32.52 21.23 6.79
C ILE A 35 -33.81 20.48 7.13
N ALA A 36 -34.73 21.17 7.77
CA ALA A 36 -36.08 20.67 8.03
C ALA A 36 -37.04 21.20 6.95
N ALA A 37 -37.29 20.41 5.91
CA ALA A 37 -38.43 20.66 5.03
C ALA A 37 -39.69 20.14 5.73
N LYS A 38 -40.68 21.03 5.94
CA LYS A 38 -42.05 20.66 6.32
C LYS A 38 -42.63 19.78 5.21
N GLU A 39 -42.40 18.47 5.28
CA GLU A 39 -43.49 17.50 5.44
C GLU A 39 -43.03 16.03 5.42
N PHE A 40 -41.88 15.61 4.89
CA PHE A 40 -41.51 14.18 4.95
C PHE A 40 -40.03 13.82 5.07
N THR A 41 -39.12 14.78 5.28
CA THR A 41 -37.70 14.44 5.18
C THR A 41 -36.80 15.34 6.01
N ARG A 42 -36.19 14.77 7.07
CA ARG A 42 -35.12 15.42 7.85
C ARG A 42 -33.79 14.87 7.39
N PHE A 43 -32.99 15.69 6.73
CA PHE A 43 -31.59 15.38 6.42
C PHE A 43 -30.70 16.03 7.46
N GLY A 44 -29.78 15.26 8.04
CA GLY A 44 -28.78 15.77 8.97
C GLY A 44 -27.39 15.61 8.40
N THR A 45 -26.65 16.71 8.24
CA THR A 45 -25.23 16.67 7.87
C THR A 45 -24.40 17.37 8.93
N ASN A 46 -23.37 16.68 9.41
CA ASN A 46 -22.39 17.23 10.33
C ASN A 46 -21.00 17.12 9.69
N VAL A 47 -20.30 18.25 9.61
CA VAL A 47 -18.93 18.33 9.10
C VAL A 47 -18.03 18.83 10.23
N ALA A 48 -16.96 18.09 10.50
CA ALA A 48 -15.89 18.51 11.40
C ALA A 48 -14.56 18.44 10.66
N LEU A 49 -13.83 19.55 10.63
CA LEU A 49 -12.47 19.64 10.12
C LEU A 49 -11.53 19.91 11.30
N ALA A 50 -10.41 19.19 11.35
CA ALA A 50 -9.37 19.36 12.35
C ALA A 50 -8.03 19.58 11.64
N LEU A 51 -7.53 20.81 11.67
CA LEU A 51 -6.25 21.19 11.04
C LEU A 51 -5.26 21.72 12.10
N PRO A 52 -4.78 20.87 13.03
CA PRO A 52 -3.83 21.31 14.06
C PRO A 52 -2.51 21.85 13.47
N SER A 53 -2.12 21.45 12.25
CA SER A 53 -1.04 22.08 11.50
C SER A 53 -1.07 21.66 10.01
N THR A 54 -0.23 22.27 9.17
CA THR A 54 0.01 21.80 7.78
C THR A 54 0.58 20.38 7.70
N ARG A 55 1.05 19.83 8.82
CA ARG A 55 1.61 18.47 8.93
C ARG A 55 0.63 17.46 9.52
N ASN A 56 -0.51 17.88 10.04
CA ASN A 56 -1.49 16.99 10.64
C ASN A 56 -2.88 17.52 10.32
N MET A 57 -3.58 16.79 9.46
CA MET A 57 -4.88 17.15 8.94
C MET A 57 -5.84 15.99 9.20
N GLY A 58 -7.03 16.31 9.68
CA GLY A 58 -8.09 15.35 9.92
C GLY A 58 -9.45 15.93 9.56
N GLY A 59 -10.39 15.06 9.25
CA GLY A 59 -11.75 15.47 8.93
C GLY A 59 -12.73 14.34 9.14
N LYS A 60 -13.96 14.70 9.47
CA LYS A 60 -15.07 13.78 9.65
C LYS A 60 -16.34 14.40 9.08
N LEU A 61 -16.99 13.66 8.20
CA LEU A 61 -18.30 13.97 7.63
C LEU A 61 -19.28 12.90 8.09
N SER A 62 -20.42 13.31 8.65
CA SER A 62 -21.51 12.42 9.02
C SER A 62 -22.80 12.86 8.32
N LEU A 63 -23.39 11.95 7.54
CA LEU A 63 -24.62 12.15 6.81
C LEU A 63 -25.68 11.18 7.32
N LYS A 64 -26.78 11.69 7.84
CA LYS A 64 -27.93 10.92 8.28
C LYS A 64 -29.03 10.94 7.21
N LEU A 65 -29.36 9.77 6.70
CA LEU A 65 -30.47 9.58 5.77
C LEU A 65 -31.81 9.65 6.52
N PRO A 66 -32.84 10.20 5.86
CA PRO A 66 -34.20 10.24 6.38
C PRO A 66 -34.86 8.85 6.33
N SER A 67 -35.97 8.70 7.07
CA SER A 67 -36.87 7.55 6.96
C SER A 67 -37.30 7.29 5.50
N PRO A 68 -37.61 6.03 5.10
CA PRO A 68 -37.88 4.85 5.92
C PRO A 68 -36.65 4.01 6.30
N LEU A 69 -35.48 4.27 5.72
CA LEU A 69 -34.24 3.57 6.03
C LEU A 69 -33.26 4.52 6.72
N PRO A 70 -33.45 4.79 8.03
CA PRO A 70 -32.52 5.65 8.75
C PRO A 70 -31.15 4.97 8.75
N GLU A 71 -30.20 5.56 8.06
CA GLU A 71 -28.81 5.12 8.01
C GLU A 71 -27.92 6.33 8.23
N THR A 72 -26.81 6.13 8.92
CA THR A 72 -25.83 7.21 9.13
C THR A 72 -24.50 6.80 8.52
N HIS A 73 -24.12 7.53 7.49
CA HIS A 73 -22.87 7.38 6.78
C HIS A 73 -21.84 8.28 7.43
N VAL A 74 -20.68 7.72 7.76
CA VAL A 74 -19.57 8.46 8.35
C VAL A 74 -18.34 8.26 7.48
N ILE A 75 -17.78 9.35 6.99
CA ILE A 75 -16.49 9.40 6.32
C ILE A 75 -15.52 10.10 7.29
N GLU A 76 -14.36 9.52 7.52
CA GLU A 76 -13.34 10.03 8.42
C GLU A 76 -11.98 9.86 7.78
N GLY A 77 -11.16 10.90 7.81
CA GLY A 77 -9.83 10.88 7.22
C GLY A 77 -8.81 11.54 8.13
N LYS A 78 -7.58 11.05 8.08
CA LYS A 78 -6.42 11.63 8.75
C LYS A 78 -5.18 11.50 7.86
N LEU A 79 -4.39 12.56 7.81
CA LEU A 79 -3.13 12.65 7.10
C LEU A 79 -2.10 13.30 8.01
N GLU A 80 -0.97 12.64 8.21
CA GLU A 80 0.11 13.10 9.07
C GLU A 80 1.44 13.02 8.32
N TYR A 81 2.17 14.13 8.28
CA TYR A 81 3.54 14.22 7.80
C TYR A 81 4.49 14.32 8.99
N LEU A 82 5.44 13.40 9.06
CA LEU A 82 6.49 13.34 10.08
C LEU A 82 7.82 13.79 9.45
N LYS A 83 8.76 14.24 10.30
CA LYS A 83 10.17 14.56 9.98
C LYS A 83 10.40 15.14 8.57
N ASP A 84 10.39 16.46 8.42
CA ASP A 84 10.75 17.14 7.17
C ASP A 84 10.01 16.64 5.92
N LEU A 85 8.76 16.18 6.08
CA LEU A 85 7.92 15.60 5.02
C LEU A 85 8.47 14.28 4.42
N SER A 86 9.52 13.71 5.02
CA SER A 86 10.11 12.43 4.60
C SER A 86 9.26 11.23 4.98
N GLN A 87 8.36 11.38 5.95
CA GLN A 87 7.51 10.32 6.45
C GLN A 87 6.04 10.78 6.39
N MET A 88 5.16 9.88 5.97
CA MET A 88 3.73 10.13 5.86
C MET A 88 2.94 8.96 6.44
N SER A 89 1.84 9.26 7.12
CA SER A 89 0.82 8.31 7.55
C SER A 89 -0.54 8.80 7.09
N GLN A 90 -1.35 7.92 6.52
CA GLN A 90 -2.71 8.24 6.11
C GLN A 90 -3.71 7.19 6.60
N MET A 91 -4.94 7.64 6.82
CA MET A 91 -6.09 6.79 7.06
C MET A 91 -7.34 7.46 6.47
N LEU A 92 -8.16 6.67 5.79
CA LEU A 92 -9.47 7.04 5.30
C LEU A 92 -10.43 5.91 5.63
N GLN A 93 -11.49 6.22 6.34
CA GLN A 93 -12.50 5.28 6.80
C GLN A 93 -13.87 5.75 6.34
N TYR A 94 -14.63 4.82 5.77
CA TYR A 94 -16.06 4.96 5.57
C TYR A 94 -16.78 3.88 6.37
N LYS A 95 -17.82 4.27 7.11
CA LYS A 95 -18.65 3.33 7.85
C LYS A 95 -20.11 3.74 7.87
N THR A 96 -20.99 2.75 7.99
CA THR A 96 -22.41 2.94 8.29
C THR A 96 -22.71 2.52 9.72
N LEU A 97 -23.54 3.28 10.43
CA LEU A 97 -23.84 2.99 11.84
C LEU A 97 -24.83 1.83 12.01
N ASN A 98 -25.81 1.70 11.11
CA ASN A 98 -26.88 0.72 11.24
C ASN A 98 -26.59 -0.57 10.46
N SER A 99 -26.24 -0.47 9.18
CA SER A 99 -25.84 -1.63 8.35
C SER A 99 -24.46 -2.20 8.69
N ARG A 100 -23.66 -1.46 9.46
CA ARG A 100 -22.32 -1.83 9.95
C ARG A 100 -21.32 -2.13 8.83
N ASP A 101 -21.54 -1.61 7.64
CA ASP A 101 -20.55 -1.67 6.57
C ASP A 101 -19.36 -0.81 6.93
N MET A 102 -18.15 -1.32 6.69
CA MET A 102 -16.90 -0.65 6.99
C MET A 102 -15.92 -0.84 5.85
N TYR A 103 -15.27 0.25 5.46
CA TYR A 103 -14.22 0.30 4.45
C TYR A 103 -13.12 1.21 4.98
N ILE A 104 -11.89 0.72 5.02
CA ILE A 104 -10.74 1.45 5.55
C ILE A 104 -9.58 1.35 4.56
N THR A 105 -9.02 2.48 4.19
CA THR A 105 -7.72 2.57 3.54
C THR A 105 -6.75 3.19 4.53
N SER A 106 -5.61 2.57 4.77
CA SER A 106 -4.56 3.10 5.63
C SER A 106 -3.20 2.85 5.01
N GLY A 107 -2.21 3.68 5.33
CA GLY A 107 -0.87 3.46 4.82
C GLY A 107 0.15 4.35 5.46
N GLU A 108 1.41 3.94 5.33
CA GLU A 108 2.57 4.71 5.74
C GLU A 108 3.62 4.68 4.64
N GLY A 109 4.37 5.75 4.53
CA GLY A 109 5.49 5.88 3.62
C GLY A 109 6.66 6.59 4.30
N SER A 110 7.86 6.19 3.95
CA SER A 110 9.11 6.81 4.37
C SER A 110 10.02 6.91 3.15
N ILE A 111 10.50 8.11 2.87
CA ILE A 111 11.43 8.42 1.78
C ILE A 111 12.69 8.98 2.44
N THR A 112 13.80 8.28 2.27
CA THR A 112 15.13 8.74 2.67
C THR A 112 16.02 8.89 1.44
N LYS A 113 17.22 9.46 1.59
CA LYS A 113 18.18 9.64 0.48
C LYS A 113 18.49 8.32 -0.25
N GLY A 114 18.41 7.18 0.43
CA GLY A 114 18.75 5.86 -0.12
C GLY A 114 17.64 4.82 0.00
N SER A 115 16.44 5.16 0.48
CA SER A 115 15.36 4.17 0.57
C SER A 115 13.98 4.77 0.40
N ILE A 116 13.05 3.96 -0.12
CA ILE A 116 11.62 4.23 -0.12
C ILE A 116 10.95 3.00 0.46
N ASP A 117 10.32 3.16 1.61
CA ASP A 117 9.62 2.09 2.31
C ASP A 117 8.18 2.51 2.53
N GLY A 118 7.23 1.63 2.25
CA GLY A 118 5.84 1.96 2.48
C GLY A 118 4.93 0.75 2.45
N TRP A 119 3.75 0.94 3.02
CA TRP A 119 2.68 -0.02 2.95
C TRP A 119 1.33 0.70 2.80
N CYS A 120 0.40 0.05 2.12
CA CYS A 120 -0.97 0.50 1.96
C CYS A 120 -1.92 -0.67 2.12
N LYS A 121 -2.83 -0.56 3.07
CA LYS A 121 -3.78 -1.58 3.48
C LYS A 121 -5.19 -1.11 3.19
N PHE A 122 -5.96 -1.96 2.51
CA PHE A 122 -7.38 -1.79 2.30
C PHE A 122 -8.15 -2.88 3.05
N GLU A 123 -9.14 -2.48 3.84
CA GLU A 123 -9.96 -3.36 4.66
C GLU A 123 -11.43 -3.13 4.36
N TRP A 124 -12.23 -4.20 4.31
CA TRP A 124 -13.67 -4.11 4.11
C TRP A 124 -14.44 -5.24 4.77
N GLY A 125 -15.67 -4.97 5.21
CA GLY A 125 -16.59 -5.97 5.76
C GLY A 125 -17.52 -5.42 6.83
N LYS A 126 -18.36 -6.31 7.39
CA LYS A 126 -19.33 -5.97 8.44
C LYS A 126 -18.90 -6.37 9.86
N ASN A 127 -18.40 -7.59 10.00
CA ASN A 127 -18.02 -8.19 11.30
C ASN A 127 -16.60 -8.78 11.28
N GLN A 128 -16.16 -9.28 10.13
CA GLN A 128 -14.80 -9.74 9.88
C GLN A 128 -14.28 -8.97 8.68
N LEU A 129 -13.23 -8.18 8.90
CA LEU A 129 -12.62 -7.41 7.83
C LEU A 129 -11.79 -8.35 6.97
N LYS A 130 -12.06 -8.33 5.68
CA LYS A 130 -11.13 -8.81 4.66
C LYS A 130 -10.12 -7.72 4.41
N THR A 131 -8.89 -8.11 4.10
CA THR A 131 -7.77 -7.17 3.98
C THR A 131 -6.95 -7.47 2.75
N ILE A 132 -6.57 -6.44 2.01
CA ILE A 132 -5.50 -6.46 1.03
C ILE A 132 -4.40 -5.53 1.54
N ASN A 133 -3.16 -5.99 1.52
CA ASN A 133 -2.01 -5.20 1.96
C ASN A 133 -0.96 -5.15 0.85
N ASN A 134 -0.54 -3.95 0.50
CA ASN A 134 0.51 -3.68 -0.45
C ASN A 134 1.73 -3.21 0.33
N ILE A 135 2.89 -3.80 0.09
CA ILE A 135 4.13 -3.43 0.76
C ILE A 135 5.18 -3.20 -0.32
N LEU A 136 5.84 -2.04 -0.25
CA LEU A 136 6.91 -1.64 -1.16
C LEU A 136 8.16 -1.33 -0.34
N ASN A 137 9.27 -1.93 -0.73
CA ASN A 137 10.59 -1.62 -0.20
C ASN A 137 11.51 -1.36 -1.38
N VAL A 138 12.17 -0.20 -1.37
CA VAL A 138 13.15 0.22 -2.36
C VAL A 138 14.41 0.62 -1.62
N THR A 139 15.53 0.02 -1.96
CA THR A 139 16.86 0.42 -1.49
C THR A 139 17.66 0.93 -2.68
N ARG A 140 18.32 2.06 -2.52
CA ARG A 140 19.22 2.66 -3.49
C ARG A 140 20.58 2.89 -2.82
N HIS A 141 21.62 2.34 -3.41
CA HIS A 141 22.99 2.52 -2.95
C HIS A 141 23.89 2.78 -4.16
N ASP A 142 24.33 4.01 -4.33
CA ASP A 142 25.12 4.46 -5.49
C ASP A 142 24.44 4.10 -6.83
N ASN A 143 24.91 3.02 -7.45
CA ASN A 143 24.50 2.51 -8.75
C ASN A 143 23.56 1.30 -8.65
N LEU A 144 23.21 0.89 -7.44
CA LEU A 144 22.38 -0.27 -7.14
C LEU A 144 20.97 0.18 -6.75
N VAL A 145 19.97 -0.49 -7.32
CA VAL A 145 18.56 -0.35 -6.96
C VAL A 145 17.99 -1.74 -6.69
N ASP A 146 17.46 -1.96 -5.49
CA ASP A 146 16.75 -3.16 -5.10
C ASP A 146 15.30 -2.79 -4.75
N VAL A 147 14.35 -3.38 -5.46
CA VAL A 147 12.92 -3.18 -5.28
C VAL A 147 12.29 -4.52 -4.91
N THR A 148 11.59 -4.55 -3.78
CA THR A 148 10.71 -5.64 -3.40
C THR A 148 9.30 -5.11 -3.22
N TYR A 149 8.36 -5.64 -3.99
CA TYR A 149 6.93 -5.41 -3.83
C TYR A 149 6.25 -6.70 -3.37
N ARG A 150 5.33 -6.59 -2.41
CA ARG A 150 4.58 -7.72 -1.86
C ARG A 150 3.10 -7.35 -1.76
N LEU A 151 2.24 -8.26 -2.19
CA LEU A 151 0.80 -8.17 -2.09
C LEU A 151 0.30 -9.28 -1.17
N GLU A 152 -0.33 -8.94 -0.06
CA GLU A 152 -1.02 -9.89 0.82
C GLU A 152 -2.53 -9.80 0.52
N THR A 153 -3.17 -10.92 0.26
CA THR A 153 -4.63 -11.00 0.09
C THR A 153 -5.18 -12.12 0.97
N PRO A 154 -6.50 -12.17 1.25
CA PRO A 154 -7.08 -13.23 2.08
C PRO A 154 -7.05 -14.62 1.42
N ARG A 155 -6.59 -14.72 0.16
CA ARG A 155 -6.60 -15.95 -0.63
C ARG A 155 -5.56 -16.97 -0.16
N TYR A 156 -4.42 -16.51 0.34
CA TYR A 156 -3.30 -17.37 0.70
C TYR A 156 -2.83 -17.09 2.14
N LYS A 157 -2.19 -18.08 2.77
CA LYS A 157 -1.52 -17.91 4.09
C LYS A 157 -0.14 -17.26 3.98
N GLU A 158 0.29 -16.95 2.77
CA GLU A 158 1.55 -16.32 2.39
C GLU A 158 1.26 -15.14 1.46
N ASP A 159 2.31 -14.36 1.12
CA ASP A 159 2.17 -13.24 0.19
C ASP A 159 1.62 -13.79 -1.16
N THR A 160 0.57 -13.14 -1.66
CA THR A 160 -0.13 -13.52 -2.89
C THR A 160 0.69 -13.23 -4.14
N LEU A 161 1.40 -12.12 -4.14
CA LEU A 161 2.32 -11.73 -5.21
C LEU A 161 3.60 -11.19 -4.58
N VAL A 162 4.75 -11.64 -5.04
CA VAL A 162 6.04 -11.05 -4.70
C VAL A 162 6.78 -10.72 -5.98
N THR A 163 7.15 -9.45 -6.13
CA THR A 163 7.97 -8.98 -7.24
C THR A 163 9.30 -8.49 -6.68
N LYS A 164 10.40 -8.98 -7.23
CA LYS A 164 11.75 -8.53 -6.90
C LYS A 164 12.40 -8.00 -8.16
N VAL A 165 12.89 -6.77 -8.12
CA VAL A 165 13.65 -6.15 -9.20
C VAL A 165 14.96 -5.65 -8.62
N PHE A 166 16.05 -6.05 -9.24
CA PHE A 166 17.39 -5.66 -8.89
C PHE A 166 18.04 -5.06 -10.13
N TYR A 167 18.68 -3.91 -9.95
CA TYR A 167 19.49 -3.24 -10.94
C TYR A 167 20.81 -2.88 -10.31
N ASP A 168 21.90 -3.11 -11.01
CA ASP A 168 23.25 -2.74 -10.58
C ASP A 168 24.06 -2.28 -11.78
N TYR A 169 24.75 -1.15 -11.63
CA TYR A 169 25.62 -0.59 -12.65
C TYR A 169 27.07 -0.55 -12.15
N ILE A 170 27.89 -1.43 -12.72
CA ILE A 170 29.29 -1.59 -12.36
C ILE A 170 30.14 -1.20 -13.58
N GLU A 171 30.85 -0.08 -13.46
CA GLU A 171 31.72 0.50 -14.48
C GLU A 171 30.99 0.88 -15.79
N LYS A 172 30.73 -0.11 -16.65
CA LYS A 172 30.03 -0.02 -17.95
C LYS A 172 28.99 -1.13 -18.14
N TYR A 173 28.84 -2.03 -17.17
CA TYR A 173 27.93 -3.16 -17.26
C TYR A 173 26.70 -2.90 -16.39
N HIS A 174 25.54 -3.07 -17.01
CA HIS A 174 24.24 -3.06 -16.37
C HIS A 174 23.82 -4.49 -16.09
N LYS A 175 23.42 -4.76 -14.85
CA LYS A 175 22.87 -6.05 -14.43
C LYS A 175 21.44 -5.84 -14.00
N ILE A 176 20.49 -6.48 -14.68
CA ILE A 176 19.07 -6.46 -14.37
C ILE A 176 18.66 -7.85 -13.94
N ARG A 177 17.97 -7.97 -12.81
CA ARG A 177 17.29 -9.19 -12.40
C ARG A 177 15.87 -8.84 -12.01
N ALA A 178 14.91 -9.53 -12.59
CA ALA A 178 13.49 -9.38 -12.25
C ALA A 178 12.90 -10.75 -11.98
N GLN A 179 12.11 -10.88 -10.92
CA GLN A 179 11.48 -12.14 -10.53
C GLN A 179 10.07 -11.87 -10.02
N LEU A 180 9.13 -12.72 -10.41
CA LEU A 180 7.73 -12.68 -10.03
C LEU A 180 7.32 -14.03 -9.45
N TYR A 181 6.61 -14.00 -8.33
CA TYR A 181 6.12 -15.18 -7.61
C TYR A 181 4.64 -15.04 -7.29
N SER A 182 3.84 -16.09 -7.48
CA SER A 182 2.44 -16.14 -7.04
C SER A 182 1.93 -17.59 -6.86
N PRO A 183 1.51 -18.01 -5.65
CA PRO A 183 1.79 -17.35 -4.36
C PRO A 183 3.31 -17.25 -4.11
N SER A 184 3.75 -16.63 -3.01
CA SER A 184 5.18 -16.30 -2.82
C SER A 184 6.15 -17.48 -2.89
N SER A 185 5.66 -18.69 -2.64
CA SER A 185 6.37 -19.96 -2.76
C SER A 185 6.54 -20.48 -4.19
N GLN A 186 5.80 -19.94 -5.16
CA GLN A 186 5.76 -20.41 -6.54
C GLN A 186 6.31 -19.34 -7.50
N TYR A 187 7.43 -19.66 -8.15
CA TYR A 187 8.00 -18.82 -9.21
C TYR A 187 7.07 -18.81 -10.43
N ILE A 188 6.79 -17.62 -10.97
CA ILE A 188 5.98 -17.44 -12.17
C ILE A 188 6.87 -17.14 -13.36
N THR A 189 7.68 -16.08 -13.26
CA THR A 189 8.53 -15.62 -14.36
C THR A 189 9.66 -14.76 -13.83
N GLY A 190 10.70 -14.58 -14.63
CA GLY A 190 11.80 -13.70 -14.31
C GLY A 190 12.94 -13.83 -15.29
N GLY A 191 13.83 -12.86 -15.23
CA GLY A 191 14.99 -12.82 -16.10
C GLY A 191 16.21 -12.25 -15.41
N LYS A 192 17.35 -12.53 -16.02
CA LYS A 192 18.65 -11.96 -15.69
C LYS A 192 19.25 -11.47 -16.99
N ILE A 193 19.63 -10.20 -17.04
CA ILE A 193 20.21 -9.58 -18.23
C ILE A 193 21.45 -8.83 -17.77
N ASP A 194 22.59 -9.18 -18.33
CA ASP A 194 23.81 -8.42 -18.16
C ASP A 194 24.18 -7.81 -19.53
N TYR A 195 24.36 -6.49 -19.60
CA TYR A 195 24.67 -5.81 -20.84
C TYR A 195 25.60 -4.61 -20.64
N ASN A 196 26.45 -4.35 -21.64
CA ASN A 196 27.18 -3.08 -21.77
C ASN A 196 26.53 -2.20 -22.84
N SER A 197 26.01 -2.82 -23.90
CA SER A 197 25.21 -2.17 -24.94
C SER A 197 24.16 -3.14 -25.48
N PHE A 198 23.21 -2.69 -26.29
CA PHE A 198 22.25 -3.61 -26.92
C PHE A 198 22.91 -4.64 -27.86
N SER A 199 24.08 -4.30 -28.39
CA SER A 199 24.92 -5.14 -29.23
C SER A 199 25.84 -6.08 -28.44
N ASN A 200 25.91 -5.91 -27.12
CA ASN A 200 26.72 -6.70 -26.20
C ASN A 200 25.89 -6.98 -24.94
N MET A 201 24.97 -7.94 -25.06
CA MET A 201 24.12 -8.41 -23.98
C MET A 201 24.10 -9.93 -23.90
N ASN A 202 24.00 -10.44 -22.69
CA ASN A 202 23.63 -11.81 -22.44
C ASN A 202 22.48 -11.83 -21.44
N GLY A 203 21.65 -12.86 -21.54
CA GLY A 203 20.54 -12.97 -20.62
C GLY A 203 19.76 -14.25 -20.72
N THR A 204 18.94 -14.42 -19.70
CA THR A 204 18.01 -15.53 -19.56
C THR A 204 16.66 -14.96 -19.15
N VAL A 205 15.59 -15.49 -19.73
CA VAL A 205 14.21 -15.25 -19.29
C VAL A 205 13.55 -16.60 -19.15
N ASN A 206 13.01 -16.88 -17.97
CA ASN A 206 12.31 -18.13 -17.67
C ASN A 206 10.89 -17.80 -17.24
N THR A 207 9.94 -18.64 -17.63
CA THR A 207 8.55 -18.54 -17.22
C THR A 207 7.94 -19.92 -17.03
N THR A 208 7.05 -20.01 -16.06
CA THR A 208 6.11 -21.11 -15.93
C THR A 208 5.03 -20.99 -16.99
N THR A 209 4.42 -22.11 -17.35
CA THR A 209 3.22 -22.13 -18.19
C THR A 209 2.10 -22.90 -17.49
N PRO A 210 0.83 -22.66 -17.87
CA PRO A 210 -0.29 -23.41 -17.31
C PRO A 210 -0.46 -24.81 -17.92
N PHE A 211 0.43 -25.22 -18.84
CA PHE A 211 0.33 -26.50 -19.55
C PHE A 211 1.12 -27.60 -18.83
N GLU A 212 0.46 -28.70 -18.45
CA GLU A 212 1.13 -29.83 -17.79
C GLU A 212 2.27 -30.43 -18.62
N ALA A 213 2.12 -30.46 -19.95
CA ALA A 213 3.13 -31.00 -20.86
C ALA A 213 4.37 -30.10 -21.01
N LEU A 214 4.26 -28.80 -20.68
CA LEU A 214 5.37 -27.85 -20.78
C LEU A 214 5.32 -26.89 -19.59
N PRO A 215 5.58 -27.35 -18.35
CA PRO A 215 5.37 -26.54 -17.16
C PRO A 215 6.29 -25.32 -17.09
N TYR A 216 7.38 -25.31 -17.87
CA TYR A 216 8.34 -24.22 -17.95
C TYR A 216 8.78 -24.00 -19.40
N THR A 217 9.03 -22.74 -19.75
CA THR A 217 9.72 -22.34 -20.97
C THR A 217 10.69 -21.21 -20.66
N GLY A 218 11.75 -21.10 -21.45
CA GLY A 218 12.75 -20.06 -21.27
C GLY A 218 13.58 -19.84 -22.51
N ILE A 219 14.21 -18.68 -22.56
CA ILE A 219 15.10 -18.26 -23.64
C ILE A 219 16.41 -17.81 -23.01
N ASN A 220 17.50 -18.32 -23.55
CA ASN A 220 18.83 -17.77 -23.36
C ASN A 220 19.19 -17.02 -24.63
N PHE A 221 19.72 -15.82 -24.49
CA PHE A 221 20.17 -15.01 -25.61
C PHE A 221 21.55 -14.43 -25.32
N GLU A 222 22.33 -14.31 -26.38
CA GLU A 222 23.65 -13.70 -26.36
C GLU A 222 23.79 -12.92 -27.66
N THR A 223 24.14 -11.65 -27.56
CA THR A 223 24.49 -10.81 -28.70
C THR A 223 25.89 -10.28 -28.45
N VAL A 224 26.76 -10.50 -29.45
CA VAL A 224 28.11 -9.97 -29.46
C VAL A 224 28.33 -9.40 -30.86
N THR A 225 28.62 -8.12 -30.94
CA THR A 225 29.13 -7.50 -32.17
C THR A 225 30.63 -7.30 -31.99
N GLU A 226 31.43 -7.91 -32.86
CA GLU A 226 32.86 -7.63 -32.92
C GLU A 226 33.05 -6.17 -33.35
N SER A 227 33.72 -5.38 -32.50
CA SER A 227 34.10 -3.99 -32.78
C SER A 227 35.58 -3.90 -33.07
#